data_AF-A0A017SHK4-F1
#
_entry.id   AF-A0A017SHK4-F1
#
_cell.length_a   1.000
_cell.length_b   1.000
_cell.length_c   1.000
_cell.angle_alpha   90.00
_cell.angle_beta   90.00
_cell.angle_gamma   90.00
#
_symmetry.space_group_name_H-M   'P 1'
#
loop_
_entity.id
_entity.type
_entity.pdbx_description
1 polymer ?
#
loop_
_entity_poly.entity_id
_entity_poly.type
_entity_poly.pdbx_seq_one_letter_code
_entity_poly.pdbx_strand_id
1 'polypeptide(L)'
;MITPRLYRRRITWVASLVALFLLYHFFSLRSDLDAPAVAARTKTSQNADTSPNANANSNTNQNAKANANNGETGQDGPICPPLPGMEDVLVILKTGVTEALDKVPVHFQTTLRCVPNYVIFSDHDEEIAGVRVHDALRNMPDEDLKQSIPDFNIYNRIRSMGRAGLAQDDFSDVANSALGKPDNPGWKLDKWKFLPMTMGTYKYKSDAKWYVFMEADTYFVWGSLLAWLGNFNPEDPLYIGTETQIADVVFAHGGSGFIVSNPAMKRVVDEYSVKSNEIHAYTAGHWAGDCVLGKILLDVGVPLHFSWPMLQNTAVAELDEFSPDFYRRPWCYPAVAFHHLSALDIQSLWEFEQKRYKESRKTLLLHGDVFKERIYPELAPDRSYWDNLSTEEHSVAVDTYEDCQALCATAPQCLQFTFRAGRCYTNKTPKLGRSSADSSSGWIMKRVDGMLASAPKCRKPDFG
;
A
#
# COMPACT_ATOMS: atom_id res chain seq x y z
N MET A 1 -13.95 45.82 0.41
CA MET A 1 -12.79 45.87 1.33
C MET A 1 -13.29 46.05 2.75
N ILE A 2 -13.13 45.03 3.60
CA ILE A 2 -13.53 45.07 5.01
C ILE A 2 -12.28 45.45 5.83
N THR A 3 -12.40 46.40 6.75
CA THR A 3 -11.25 47.01 7.44
C THR A 3 -10.59 46.05 8.45
N PRO A 4 -9.26 46.15 8.68
CA PRO A 4 -8.45 45.17 9.44
C PRO A 4 -8.87 44.95 10.90
N ARG A 5 -9.60 45.89 11.50
CA ARG A 5 -10.07 45.81 12.90
C ARG A 5 -11.26 44.86 13.08
N LEU A 6 -12.10 44.66 12.07
CA LEU A 6 -13.25 43.74 12.13
C LEU A 6 -12.83 42.27 11.93
N TYR A 7 -11.74 42.04 11.18
CA TYR A 7 -11.16 40.71 10.96
C TYR A 7 -10.53 40.14 12.25
N ARG A 8 -9.79 40.96 13.00
CA ARG A 8 -9.11 40.54 14.23
C ARG A 8 -10.07 40.15 15.36
N ARG A 9 -11.22 40.83 15.47
CA ARG A 9 -12.29 40.46 16.43
C ARG A 9 -12.96 39.15 16.05
N ARG A 10 -13.20 38.88 14.76
CA ARG A 10 -13.82 37.62 14.32
C ARG A 10 -12.94 36.41 14.60
N ILE A 11 -11.62 36.53 14.42
CA ILE A 11 -10.67 35.44 14.73
C ILE A 11 -10.65 35.14 16.23
N THR A 12 -10.65 36.15 17.11
CA THR A 12 -10.70 35.92 18.56
C THR A 12 -12.00 35.25 19.00
N TRP A 13 -13.14 35.61 18.39
CA TRP A 13 -14.43 34.97 18.70
C TRP A 13 -14.48 33.52 18.21
N VAL A 14 -13.97 33.23 17.01
CA VAL A 14 -13.93 31.86 16.46
C VAL A 14 -12.99 30.98 17.28
N ALA A 15 -11.81 31.49 17.67
CA ALA A 15 -10.87 30.75 18.51
C ALA A 15 -11.43 30.42 19.90
N SER A 16 -12.15 31.36 20.53
CA SER A 16 -12.81 31.11 21.82
C SER A 16 -13.97 30.11 21.72
N LEU A 17 -14.73 30.13 20.63
CA LEU A 17 -15.81 29.16 20.41
C LEU A 17 -15.27 27.75 20.14
N VAL A 18 -14.18 27.62 19.39
CA VAL A 18 -13.50 26.33 19.18
C VAL A 18 -12.91 25.80 20.49
N ALA A 19 -12.28 26.65 21.31
CA ALA A 19 -11.75 26.25 22.61
C ALA A 19 -12.87 25.78 23.58
N LEU A 20 -14.02 26.47 23.60
CA LEU A 20 -15.19 26.07 24.40
C LEU A 20 -15.82 24.77 23.90
N PHE A 21 -15.86 24.57 22.58
CA PHE A 21 -16.34 23.32 21.97
C PHE A 21 -15.43 22.13 22.32
N LEU A 22 -14.11 22.31 22.26
CA LEU A 22 -13.14 21.29 22.64
C LEU A 22 -13.21 20.97 24.14
N LEU A 23 -13.38 21.98 25.00
CA LEU A 23 -13.58 21.76 26.43
C LEU A 23 -14.89 21.03 26.71
N TYR A 24 -16.00 21.40 26.05
CA TYR A 24 -17.28 20.72 26.19
C TYR A 24 -17.18 19.23 25.80
N HIS A 25 -16.52 18.91 24.69
CA HIS A 25 -16.29 17.52 24.30
C HIS A 25 -15.36 16.77 25.27
N PHE A 26 -14.31 17.41 25.78
CA PHE A 26 -13.42 16.80 26.76
C PHE A 26 -14.14 16.43 28.07
N PHE A 27 -15.10 17.26 28.52
CA PHE A 27 -15.88 16.97 29.72
C PHE A 27 -17.08 16.03 29.47
N SER A 28 -17.69 16.08 28.27
CA SER A 28 -18.76 15.15 27.87
C SER A 28 -18.23 13.72 27.74
N LEU A 29 -17.05 13.52 27.14
CA LEU A 29 -16.40 12.20 27.00
C LEU A 29 -16.01 11.58 28.34
N ARG A 30 -15.77 12.39 29.37
CA ARG A 30 -15.43 11.90 30.71
C ARG A 30 -16.66 11.41 31.50
N SER A 31 -17.86 11.80 31.08
CA SER A 31 -19.12 11.46 31.76
C SER A 31 -19.64 10.07 31.38
N ASP A 32 -19.21 9.52 30.24
CA ASP A 32 -19.61 8.19 29.74
C ASP A 32 -18.70 7.04 30.23
N LEU A 33 -17.67 7.33 31.02
CA LEU A 33 -16.74 6.34 31.56
C LEU A 33 -17.17 5.74 32.92
N ASP A 34 -18.25 6.22 33.53
CA ASP A 34 -18.72 5.80 34.87
C ASP A 34 -20.13 5.16 34.85
N ALA A 35 -20.41 4.26 33.90
CA ALA A 35 -21.64 3.44 33.92
C ALA A 35 -21.33 1.93 33.92
N PRO A 36 -21.76 1.16 34.94
CA PRO A 36 -21.47 -0.27 35.04
C PRO A 36 -22.35 -1.11 34.10
N ALA A 37 -21.71 -2.00 33.34
CA ALA A 37 -22.35 -2.93 32.41
C ALA A 37 -23.15 -4.03 33.12
N VAL A 38 -24.45 -4.14 32.82
CA VAL A 38 -25.33 -5.25 33.24
C VAL A 38 -25.31 -6.34 32.16
N ALA A 39 -24.84 -7.52 32.53
CA ALA A 39 -24.76 -8.71 31.68
C ALA A 39 -26.15 -9.31 31.40
N ALA A 40 -26.50 -9.45 30.11
CA ALA A 40 -27.66 -10.21 29.67
C ALA A 40 -27.23 -11.57 29.11
N ARG A 41 -27.78 -12.61 29.74
CA ARG A 41 -27.50 -14.03 29.59
C ARG A 41 -28.47 -14.63 28.57
N THR A 42 -27.99 -15.13 27.43
CA THR A 42 -28.85 -15.82 26.46
C THR A 42 -28.58 -17.32 26.48
N LYS A 43 -29.69 -18.06 26.56
CA LYS A 43 -29.77 -19.50 26.79
C LYS A 43 -29.35 -20.32 25.58
N THR A 44 -28.67 -21.41 25.89
CA THR A 44 -28.41 -22.61 25.10
C THR A 44 -29.69 -23.26 24.58
N SER A 45 -29.63 -23.75 23.34
CA SER A 45 -30.49 -24.84 22.84
C SER A 45 -29.58 -25.96 22.35
N GLN A 46 -29.71 -27.10 23.03
CA GLN A 46 -29.14 -28.38 22.67
C GLN A 46 -29.81 -28.90 21.39
N ASN A 47 -29.06 -29.63 20.56
CA ASN A 47 -29.53 -30.86 19.94
C ASN A 47 -28.32 -31.74 19.68
N ALA A 48 -28.36 -32.92 20.28
CA ALA A 48 -27.45 -34.02 20.07
C ALA A 48 -27.99 -34.90 18.93
N ASP A 49 -27.11 -35.45 18.11
CA ASP A 49 -27.28 -36.82 17.63
C ASP A 49 -25.94 -37.45 17.20
N THR A 50 -25.59 -38.47 17.99
CA THR A 50 -24.96 -39.75 17.65
C THR A 50 -23.81 -39.86 16.62
N SER A 51 -22.62 -40.18 17.17
CA SER A 51 -21.53 -41.00 16.58
C SER A 51 -21.95 -42.48 16.44
N PRO A 52 -21.16 -43.46 15.90
CA PRO A 52 -19.67 -43.48 15.75
C PRO A 52 -19.12 -44.16 14.47
N ASN A 53 -17.86 -43.90 14.11
CA ASN A 53 -16.81 -44.95 14.16
C ASN A 53 -15.43 -44.47 13.72
N ALA A 54 -14.45 -45.06 14.38
CA ALA A 54 -13.02 -44.90 14.20
C ALA A 54 -12.52 -45.46 12.86
N ASN A 55 -11.41 -44.90 12.35
CA ASN A 55 -10.20 -45.69 12.14
C ASN A 55 -8.98 -44.80 11.92
N ALA A 56 -7.97 -45.07 12.73
CA ALA A 56 -6.60 -44.64 12.53
C ALA A 56 -6.00 -45.35 11.30
N ASN A 57 -5.11 -44.66 10.60
CA ASN A 57 -3.85 -45.28 10.16
C ASN A 57 -2.82 -44.21 9.79
N SER A 58 -1.85 -44.09 10.68
CA SER A 58 -0.48 -43.72 10.37
C SER A 58 0.10 -44.68 9.33
N ASN A 59 0.78 -44.18 8.31
CA ASN A 59 1.96 -44.86 7.79
C ASN A 59 2.96 -43.88 7.17
N THR A 60 4.18 -44.08 7.62
CA THR A 60 5.45 -43.42 7.34
C THR A 60 6.02 -43.77 5.96
N ASN A 61 6.93 -42.89 5.49
CA ASN A 61 8.14 -43.19 4.72
C ASN A 61 7.97 -43.71 3.27
N GLN A 62 8.50 -42.98 2.27
CA GLN A 62 9.91 -43.05 1.84
C GLN A 62 10.15 -42.30 0.51
N ASN A 63 11.39 -41.83 0.38
CA ASN A 63 12.03 -41.29 -0.82
C ASN A 63 11.73 -42.06 -2.12
N ALA A 64 11.50 -41.33 -3.21
CA ALA A 64 11.88 -41.78 -4.54
C ALA A 64 12.21 -40.57 -5.45
N LYS A 65 13.52 -40.37 -5.67
CA LYS A 65 14.03 -39.74 -6.89
C LYS A 65 13.68 -40.66 -8.07
N ALA A 66 12.99 -40.16 -9.08
CA ALA A 66 12.97 -40.78 -10.40
C ALA A 66 12.81 -39.71 -11.48
N ASN A 67 13.72 -39.78 -12.44
CA ASN A 67 13.87 -38.92 -13.61
C ASN A 67 12.80 -39.20 -14.68
N ALA A 68 12.47 -38.11 -15.38
CA ALA A 68 12.31 -37.98 -16.83
C ALA A 68 11.12 -38.65 -17.56
N ASN A 69 10.43 -37.75 -18.29
CA ASN A 69 9.74 -37.90 -19.57
C ASN A 69 8.39 -38.63 -19.59
N ASN A 70 7.31 -37.85 -19.72
CA ASN A 70 6.46 -37.92 -20.90
C ASN A 70 5.65 -36.63 -21.09
N GLY A 71 5.42 -36.30 -22.36
CA GLY A 71 5.10 -34.96 -22.84
C GLY A 71 3.78 -34.35 -22.36
N GLU A 72 3.83 -33.04 -22.17
CA GLU A 72 2.67 -32.19 -21.97
C GLU A 72 2.74 -31.02 -22.95
N THR A 73 1.57 -30.70 -23.50
CA THR A 73 1.25 -29.57 -24.36
C THR A 73 2.05 -28.31 -24.02
N GLY A 74 2.77 -27.75 -24.99
CA GLY A 74 3.61 -26.57 -24.81
C GLY A 74 2.83 -25.34 -24.36
N GLN A 75 2.72 -25.15 -23.05
CA GLN A 75 2.63 -23.82 -22.46
C GLN A 75 4.05 -23.38 -22.16
N ASP A 76 4.61 -22.47 -22.97
CA ASP A 76 5.84 -21.79 -22.64
C ASP A 76 5.70 -21.18 -21.24
N GLY A 77 6.54 -21.63 -20.31
CA GLY A 77 6.54 -21.18 -18.92
C GLY A 77 6.71 -19.66 -18.78
N PRO A 78 6.60 -19.12 -17.55
CA PRO A 78 6.76 -17.70 -17.31
C PRO A 78 8.14 -17.22 -17.80
N ILE A 79 8.13 -16.15 -18.60
CA ILE A 79 9.32 -15.52 -19.16
C ILE A 79 9.87 -14.53 -18.13
N CYS A 80 11.16 -14.57 -17.86
CA CYS A 80 11.85 -13.48 -17.18
C CYS A 80 12.53 -12.60 -18.23
N PRO A 81 12.07 -11.35 -18.43
CA PRO A 81 12.74 -10.45 -19.36
C PRO A 81 14.15 -10.11 -18.84
N PRO A 82 15.08 -9.68 -19.72
CA PRO A 82 16.36 -9.13 -19.28
C PRO A 82 16.14 -7.89 -18.40
N LEU A 83 16.66 -7.94 -17.19
CA LEU A 83 16.58 -6.88 -16.17
C LEU A 83 18.01 -6.48 -15.74
N PRO A 84 18.79 -5.80 -16.61
CA PRO A 84 20.17 -5.43 -16.29
C PRO A 84 20.21 -4.49 -15.07
N GLY A 85 21.08 -4.79 -14.11
CA GLY A 85 21.19 -4.07 -12.84
C GLY A 85 20.35 -4.65 -11.70
N MET A 86 19.49 -5.63 -11.97
CA MET A 86 18.68 -6.28 -10.91
C MET A 86 19.55 -7.06 -9.92
N GLU A 87 20.72 -7.52 -10.34
CA GLU A 87 21.73 -8.18 -9.49
C GLU A 87 22.28 -7.26 -8.39
N ASP A 88 22.25 -5.94 -8.61
CA ASP A 88 22.71 -4.92 -7.66
C ASP A 88 21.60 -4.47 -6.68
N VAL A 89 20.36 -4.94 -6.88
CA VAL A 89 19.19 -4.61 -6.07
C VAL A 89 18.93 -5.72 -5.05
N LEU A 90 18.67 -5.34 -3.79
CA LEU A 90 17.98 -6.20 -2.82
C LEU A 90 16.53 -5.73 -2.71
N VAL A 91 15.57 -6.63 -2.97
CA VAL A 91 14.15 -6.38 -2.71
C VAL A 91 13.77 -6.83 -1.31
N ILE A 92 13.10 -5.95 -0.56
CA ILE A 92 12.67 -6.18 0.81
C ILE A 92 11.15 -6.18 0.84
N LEU A 93 10.55 -7.35 1.04
CA LEU A 93 9.11 -7.49 1.20
C LEU A 93 8.76 -7.47 2.69
N LYS A 94 8.06 -6.43 3.15
CA LYS A 94 7.51 -6.34 4.50
C LYS A 94 6.08 -6.88 4.52
N THR A 95 5.74 -7.67 5.53
CA THR A 95 4.37 -8.13 5.81
C THR A 95 4.13 -8.23 7.32
N GLY A 96 2.96 -8.66 7.75
CA GLY A 96 2.64 -9.05 9.13
C GLY A 96 2.13 -10.48 9.21
N VAL A 97 2.31 -11.15 10.35
CA VAL A 97 1.90 -12.55 10.54
C VAL A 97 0.41 -12.80 10.27
N THR A 98 -0.42 -11.77 10.44
CA THR A 98 -1.89 -11.80 10.25
C THR A 98 -2.32 -11.81 8.79
N GLU A 99 -1.44 -11.43 7.85
CA GLU A 99 -1.75 -11.36 6.41
C GLU A 99 -0.75 -12.12 5.54
N ALA A 100 0.40 -12.53 6.10
CA ALA A 100 1.51 -13.11 5.33
C ALA A 100 1.10 -14.36 4.53
N LEU A 101 0.27 -15.24 5.08
CA LEU A 101 -0.17 -16.46 4.37
C LEU A 101 -1.09 -16.16 3.19
N ASP A 102 -1.81 -15.05 3.23
CA ASP A 102 -2.76 -14.68 2.17
C ASP A 102 -2.09 -13.82 1.09
N LYS A 103 -1.17 -12.93 1.49
CA LYS A 103 -0.58 -11.93 0.60
C LYS A 103 0.80 -12.28 0.06
N VAL A 104 1.62 -13.05 0.77
CA VAL A 104 2.99 -13.37 0.30
C VAL A 104 3.05 -14.39 -0.85
N PRO A 105 2.29 -15.50 -0.83
CA PRO A 105 2.49 -16.59 -1.80
C PRO A 105 2.39 -16.18 -3.28
N VAL A 106 1.53 -15.21 -3.61
CA VAL A 106 1.37 -14.74 -4.99
C VAL A 106 2.69 -14.19 -5.56
N HIS A 107 3.52 -13.54 -4.74
CA HIS A 107 4.75 -12.92 -5.19
C HIS A 107 5.79 -13.93 -5.67
N PHE A 108 5.81 -15.15 -5.12
CA PHE A 108 6.73 -16.20 -5.57
C PHE A 108 6.48 -16.65 -7.01
N GLN A 109 5.23 -16.51 -7.47
CA GLN A 109 4.81 -16.86 -8.82
C GLN A 109 4.82 -15.65 -9.76
N THR A 110 4.89 -14.44 -9.20
CA THR A 110 4.73 -13.16 -9.90
C THR A 110 5.92 -12.21 -9.63
N THR A 111 5.74 -11.18 -8.79
CA THR A 111 6.66 -10.06 -8.60
C THR A 111 8.09 -10.50 -8.24
N LEU A 112 8.28 -11.51 -7.37
CA LEU A 112 9.60 -11.97 -6.98
C LEU A 112 10.18 -13.06 -7.89
N ARG A 113 9.40 -13.57 -8.85
CA ARG A 113 9.77 -14.71 -9.69
C ARG A 113 11.08 -14.51 -10.46
N CYS A 114 11.33 -13.28 -10.91
CA CYS A 114 12.50 -12.89 -11.71
C CYS A 114 13.53 -12.05 -10.92
N VAL A 115 13.38 -11.97 -9.59
CA VAL A 115 14.25 -11.19 -8.72
C VAL A 115 15.32 -12.10 -8.12
N PRO A 116 16.62 -11.85 -8.37
CA PRO A 116 17.69 -12.72 -7.89
C PRO A 116 17.96 -12.56 -6.38
N ASN A 117 17.79 -11.35 -5.83
CA ASN A 117 18.02 -11.07 -4.42
C ASN A 117 16.76 -10.47 -3.79
N TYR A 118 16.15 -11.22 -2.89
CA TYR A 118 15.09 -10.70 -2.03
C TYR A 118 15.22 -11.25 -0.61
N VAL A 119 14.59 -10.55 0.32
CA VAL A 119 14.41 -10.96 1.71
C VAL A 119 13.02 -10.55 2.17
N ILE A 120 12.39 -11.40 2.99
CA ILE A 120 11.04 -11.16 3.49
C ILE A 120 11.10 -10.96 5.00
N PHE A 121 10.51 -9.86 5.47
CA PHE A 121 10.41 -9.54 6.89
C PHE A 121 8.96 -9.51 7.34
N SER A 122 8.72 -10.07 8.52
CA SER A 122 7.46 -10.02 9.25
C SER A 122 7.72 -9.72 10.73
N ASP A 123 6.66 -9.69 11.53
CA ASP A 123 6.72 -9.75 13.01
C ASP A 123 6.79 -11.19 13.53
N HIS A 124 6.84 -12.19 12.63
CA HIS A 124 7.00 -13.60 12.94
C HIS A 124 8.05 -14.26 12.05
N ASP A 125 8.82 -15.17 12.64
CA ASP A 125 9.78 -15.99 11.92
C ASP A 125 9.12 -17.31 11.52
N GLU A 126 9.04 -17.56 10.23
CA GLU A 126 8.35 -18.73 9.68
C GLU A 126 8.89 -19.10 8.29
N GLU A 127 8.28 -20.11 7.67
CA GLU A 127 8.54 -20.50 6.29
C GLU A 127 7.22 -20.52 5.52
N ILE A 128 7.17 -19.82 4.39
CA ILE A 128 6.00 -19.76 3.50
C ILE A 128 6.43 -20.30 2.15
N ALA A 129 5.81 -21.40 1.70
CA ALA A 129 6.11 -22.05 0.42
C ALA A 129 7.61 -22.34 0.18
N GLY A 130 8.35 -22.77 1.22
CA GLY A 130 9.78 -23.05 1.12
C GLY A 130 10.70 -21.83 1.22
N VAL A 131 10.14 -20.63 1.41
CA VAL A 131 10.88 -19.38 1.52
C VAL A 131 10.86 -18.88 2.96
N ARG A 132 12.04 -18.50 3.45
CA ARG A 132 12.22 -18.00 4.81
C ARG A 132 11.62 -16.59 4.96
N VAL A 133 10.79 -16.43 5.98
CA VAL A 133 10.30 -15.12 6.47
C VAL A 133 11.00 -14.82 7.78
N HIS A 134 11.64 -13.65 7.87
CA HIS A 134 12.46 -13.26 9.01
C HIS A 134 11.68 -12.36 9.98
N ASP A 135 11.76 -12.64 11.27
CA ASP A 135 11.27 -11.74 12.32
C ASP A 135 12.15 -10.47 12.39
N ALA A 136 11.59 -9.33 11.98
CA ALA A 136 12.25 -8.03 12.02
C ALA A 136 12.53 -7.56 13.45
N LEU A 137 11.70 -7.94 14.42
CA LEU A 137 11.74 -7.49 15.81
C LEU A 137 12.67 -8.36 16.70
N ARG A 138 13.11 -9.52 16.19
CA ARG A 138 13.94 -10.48 16.93
C ARG A 138 15.16 -9.83 17.59
N ASN A 139 15.88 -8.99 16.85
CA ASN A 139 17.13 -8.38 17.30
C ASN A 139 16.95 -6.93 17.78
N MET A 140 15.71 -6.50 18.03
CA MET A 140 15.48 -5.22 18.70
C MET A 140 16.08 -5.29 20.12
N PRO A 141 17.04 -4.40 20.47
CA PRO A 141 17.87 -4.55 21.67
C PRO A 141 17.11 -4.37 23.00
N ASP A 142 15.99 -3.66 22.98
CA ASP A 142 15.20 -3.35 24.17
C ASP A 142 14.14 -4.44 24.43
N GLU A 143 14.53 -5.50 25.13
CA GLU A 143 13.61 -6.57 25.54
C GLU A 143 12.58 -6.11 26.59
N ASP A 144 12.95 -5.18 27.48
CA ASP A 144 12.04 -4.66 28.50
C ASP A 144 10.91 -3.85 27.87
N LEU A 145 11.21 -3.07 26.83
CA LEU A 145 10.22 -2.37 26.02
C LEU A 145 9.25 -3.35 25.34
N LYS A 146 9.77 -4.43 24.75
CA LYS A 146 8.92 -5.47 24.12
C LYS A 146 7.98 -6.13 25.13
N GLN A 147 8.34 -6.22 26.41
CA GLN A 147 7.46 -6.78 27.45
C GLN A 147 6.49 -5.75 28.06
N SER A 148 6.85 -4.46 28.05
CA SER A 148 6.10 -3.43 28.78
C SER A 148 5.10 -2.64 27.94
N ILE A 149 5.30 -2.53 26.63
CA ILE A 149 4.42 -1.75 25.75
C ILE A 149 3.32 -2.65 25.14
N PRO A 150 2.03 -2.29 25.27
CA PRO A 150 0.91 -3.08 24.75
C PRO A 150 0.94 -3.39 23.25
N ASP A 151 1.62 -2.56 22.44
CA ASP A 151 1.82 -2.78 21.01
C ASP A 151 2.45 -4.17 20.73
N PHE A 152 3.30 -4.67 21.64
CA PHE A 152 3.96 -5.96 21.53
C PHE A 152 3.15 -7.14 22.06
N ASN A 153 1.91 -6.94 22.52
CA ASN A 153 1.09 -8.03 23.05
C ASN A 153 0.89 -9.16 22.02
N ILE A 154 0.60 -8.83 20.76
CA ILE A 154 0.50 -9.82 19.68
C ILE A 154 1.86 -10.51 19.45
N TYR A 155 2.95 -9.73 19.40
CA TYR A 155 4.32 -10.25 19.24
C TYR A 155 4.71 -11.26 20.34
N ASN A 156 4.41 -10.94 21.61
CA ASN A 156 4.75 -11.81 22.74
C ASN A 156 3.93 -13.11 22.73
N ARG A 157 2.67 -13.07 22.29
CA ARG A 157 1.85 -14.28 22.08
C ARG A 157 2.41 -15.15 20.95
N ILE A 158 2.72 -14.57 19.79
CA ILE A 158 3.25 -15.34 18.65
C ILE A 158 4.67 -15.85 18.89
N ARG A 159 5.50 -15.12 19.65
CA ARG A 159 6.85 -15.56 20.04
C ARG A 159 6.81 -16.79 20.95
N SER A 160 5.79 -16.92 21.79
CA SER A 160 5.64 -18.03 22.73
C SER A 160 4.86 -19.22 22.17
N MET A 161 3.83 -18.98 21.36
CA MET A 161 2.88 -20.01 20.90
C MET A 161 2.92 -20.26 19.38
N GLY A 162 3.76 -19.54 18.64
CA GLY A 162 3.68 -19.50 17.18
C GLY A 162 2.35 -18.92 16.70
N ARG A 163 1.89 -19.34 15.52
CA ARG A 163 0.60 -18.92 14.95
C ARG A 163 -0.61 -19.25 15.84
N ALA A 164 -0.51 -20.23 16.74
CA ALA A 164 -1.58 -20.55 17.70
C ALA A 164 -1.82 -19.42 18.73
N GLY A 165 -0.91 -18.44 18.84
CA GLY A 165 -1.07 -17.26 19.69
C GLY A 165 -1.89 -16.13 19.07
N LEU A 166 -2.33 -16.26 17.81
CA LEU A 166 -3.19 -15.28 17.15
C LEU A 166 -4.64 -15.43 17.63
N ALA A 167 -5.25 -14.31 17.98
CA ALA A 167 -6.67 -14.20 18.32
C ALA A 167 -7.48 -13.70 17.12
N GLN A 168 -8.80 -13.94 17.12
CA GLN A 168 -9.67 -13.50 16.04
C GLN A 168 -9.60 -11.98 15.80
N ASP A 169 -9.50 -11.19 16.88
CA ASP A 169 -9.43 -9.73 16.82
C ASP A 169 -8.12 -9.21 16.20
N ASP A 170 -7.06 -10.03 16.15
CA ASP A 170 -5.79 -9.65 15.51
C ASP A 170 -5.94 -9.49 13.98
N PHE A 171 -6.99 -10.10 13.39
CA PHE A 171 -7.31 -10.01 11.96
C PHE A 171 -8.30 -8.88 11.63
N SER A 172 -8.67 -8.05 12.62
CA SER A 172 -9.64 -6.98 12.41
C SER A 172 -9.11 -5.92 11.45
N ASP A 173 -9.83 -5.67 10.35
CA ASP A 173 -9.59 -4.50 9.52
C ASP A 173 -10.44 -3.33 10.02
N VAL A 174 -9.79 -2.34 10.61
CA VAL A 174 -10.43 -1.14 11.14
C VAL A 174 -10.21 0.01 10.15
N ALA A 175 -11.24 0.83 9.92
CA ALA A 175 -11.14 1.98 9.05
C ALA A 175 -9.97 2.90 9.48
N ASN A 176 -9.21 3.38 8.50
CA ASN A 176 -8.11 4.30 8.76
C ASN A 176 -8.64 5.65 9.24
N SER A 177 -8.06 6.22 10.29
CA SER A 177 -8.38 7.54 10.82
C SER A 177 -7.23 8.52 10.58
N ALA A 178 -7.42 9.80 10.91
CA ALA A 178 -6.33 10.79 10.87
C ALA A 178 -5.17 10.46 11.83
N LEU A 179 -5.34 9.49 12.74
CA LEU A 179 -4.35 8.99 13.68
C LEU A 179 -3.94 7.53 13.37
N GLY A 180 -4.20 7.04 12.16
CA GLY A 180 -3.97 5.63 11.78
C GLY A 180 -5.13 4.72 12.19
N LYS A 181 -4.82 3.43 12.45
CA LYS A 181 -5.77 2.41 12.91
C LYS A 181 -5.55 2.09 14.40
N PRO A 182 -6.05 2.92 15.34
CA PRO A 182 -5.71 2.81 16.77
C PRO A 182 -6.28 1.56 17.45
N ASP A 183 -7.15 0.79 16.80
CA ASP A 183 -7.72 -0.44 17.37
C ASP A 183 -7.22 -1.71 16.66
N ASN A 184 -6.36 -1.58 15.65
CA ASN A 184 -5.78 -2.72 14.94
C ASN A 184 -4.44 -3.14 15.61
N PRO A 185 -4.35 -4.33 16.24
CA PRO A 185 -3.14 -4.77 16.93
C PRO A 185 -1.92 -4.94 16.01
N GLY A 186 -2.14 -5.47 14.80
CA GLY A 186 -1.06 -5.64 13.80
C GLY A 186 -0.48 -4.31 13.35
N TRP A 187 -1.32 -3.30 13.13
CA TRP A 187 -0.91 -1.94 12.76
C TRP A 187 -0.10 -1.26 13.86
N LYS A 188 -0.52 -1.42 15.13
CA LYS A 188 0.25 -0.90 16.27
C LYS A 188 1.64 -1.50 16.36
N LEU A 189 1.77 -2.79 16.08
CA LEU A 189 3.07 -3.45 16.04
C LEU A 189 3.89 -3.03 14.82
N ASP A 190 3.24 -2.78 13.68
CA ASP A 190 3.90 -2.55 12.40
C ASP A 190 4.90 -1.38 12.43
N LYS A 191 4.57 -0.30 13.14
CA LYS A 191 5.46 0.87 13.28
C LYS A 191 6.84 0.52 13.84
N TRP A 192 6.94 -0.55 14.63
CA TRP A 192 8.19 -0.98 15.26
C TRP A 192 9.11 -1.75 14.31
N LYS A 193 8.63 -2.23 13.16
CA LYS A 193 9.41 -3.07 12.24
C LYS A 193 10.43 -2.28 11.42
N PHE A 194 10.13 -1.04 11.04
CA PHE A 194 10.92 -0.29 10.05
C PHE A 194 12.41 -0.17 10.38
N LEU A 195 12.77 0.28 11.58
CA LEU A 195 14.17 0.51 11.96
C LEU A 195 14.96 -0.79 12.24
N PRO A 196 14.45 -1.76 13.01
CA PRO A 196 15.08 -3.08 13.10
C PRO A 196 15.25 -3.77 11.74
N MET A 197 14.28 -3.60 10.83
CA MET A 197 14.33 -4.16 9.48
C MET A 197 15.45 -3.56 8.62
N THR A 198 15.80 -2.27 8.76
CA THR A 198 16.95 -1.71 8.03
C THR A 198 18.26 -2.38 8.45
N MET A 199 18.43 -2.62 9.76
CA MET A 199 19.59 -3.34 10.29
C MET A 199 19.62 -4.79 9.79
N GLY A 200 18.49 -5.49 9.83
CA GLY A 200 18.35 -6.85 9.29
C GLY A 200 18.68 -6.93 7.80
N THR A 201 18.15 -5.98 7.02
CA THR A 201 18.38 -5.83 5.58
C THR A 201 19.86 -5.61 5.26
N TYR A 202 20.51 -4.66 5.94
CA TYR A 202 21.92 -4.35 5.70
C TYR A 202 22.84 -5.51 6.09
N LYS A 203 22.52 -6.24 7.17
CA LYS A 203 23.24 -7.47 7.55
C LYS A 203 23.06 -8.59 6.52
N TYR A 204 21.88 -8.71 5.92
CA TYR A 204 21.59 -9.75 4.93
C TYR A 204 22.40 -9.54 3.64
N LYS A 205 22.47 -8.31 3.14
CA LYS A 205 23.25 -7.97 1.95
C LYS A 205 23.79 -6.55 2.04
N SER A 206 24.97 -6.38 2.63
CA SER A 206 25.59 -5.07 2.85
C SER A 206 26.20 -4.44 1.59
N ASP A 207 26.30 -5.21 0.50
CA ASP A 207 26.94 -4.83 -0.77
C ASP A 207 25.93 -4.53 -1.90
N ALA A 208 24.62 -4.58 -1.64
CA ALA A 208 23.61 -4.14 -2.61
C ALA A 208 23.72 -2.64 -2.85
N LYS A 209 23.65 -2.19 -4.10
CA LYS A 209 23.65 -0.75 -4.45
C LYS A 209 22.34 -0.09 -4.05
N TRP A 210 21.24 -0.82 -4.21
CA TRP A 210 19.89 -0.33 -3.94
C TRP A 210 19.11 -1.31 -3.06
N TYR A 211 18.44 -0.75 -2.06
CA TYR A 211 17.49 -1.44 -1.20
C TYR A 211 16.09 -0.97 -1.57
N VAL A 212 15.25 -1.86 -2.11
CA VAL A 212 13.90 -1.53 -2.58
C VAL A 212 12.89 -2.18 -1.64
N PHE A 213 12.21 -1.37 -0.85
CA PHE A 213 11.21 -1.81 0.12
C PHE A 213 9.82 -1.82 -0.52
N MET A 214 9.05 -2.86 -0.25
CA MET A 214 7.67 -3.03 -0.69
C MET A 214 6.83 -3.73 0.38
N GLU A 215 5.51 -3.55 0.33
CA GLU A 215 4.55 -4.30 1.14
C GLU A 215 3.94 -5.46 0.33
N ALA A 216 3.26 -6.39 1.02
CA ALA A 216 2.69 -7.59 0.40
C ALA A 216 1.46 -7.32 -0.50
N ASP A 217 0.98 -6.09 -0.55
CA ASP A 217 -0.07 -5.60 -1.45
C ASP A 217 0.43 -4.51 -2.40
N THR A 218 1.74 -4.54 -2.70
CA THR A 218 2.42 -3.66 -3.65
C THR A 218 2.95 -4.45 -4.84
N TYR A 219 2.79 -3.93 -6.05
CA TYR A 219 3.34 -4.54 -7.27
C TYR A 219 4.37 -3.61 -7.91
N PHE A 220 5.57 -4.13 -8.20
CA PHE A 220 6.63 -3.41 -8.89
C PHE A 220 6.76 -3.84 -10.34
N VAL A 221 6.83 -2.85 -11.23
CA VAL A 221 7.24 -3.02 -12.64
C VAL A 221 8.76 -2.87 -12.71
N TRP A 222 9.48 -4.00 -12.61
CA TRP A 222 10.94 -3.97 -12.47
C TRP A 222 11.67 -3.30 -13.63
N GLY A 223 11.16 -3.45 -14.85
CA GLY A 223 11.73 -2.78 -16.02
C GLY A 223 11.69 -1.26 -15.91
N SER A 224 10.58 -0.71 -15.42
CA SER A 224 10.44 0.72 -15.13
C SER A 224 11.33 1.17 -13.98
N LEU A 225 11.40 0.38 -12.89
CA LEU A 225 12.26 0.70 -11.75
C LEU A 225 13.72 0.82 -12.17
N LEU A 226 14.26 -0.19 -12.87
CA LEU A 226 15.67 -0.21 -13.27
C LEU A 226 16.01 0.88 -14.28
N ALA A 227 15.09 1.15 -15.22
CA ALA A 227 15.24 2.26 -16.15
C ALA A 227 15.29 3.61 -15.41
N TRP A 228 14.52 3.77 -14.34
CA TRP A 228 14.52 4.97 -13.51
C TRP A 228 15.78 5.09 -12.65
N LEU A 229 16.16 4.03 -11.92
CA LEU A 229 17.38 3.99 -11.10
C LEU A 229 18.66 4.23 -11.91
N GLY A 230 18.67 3.88 -13.20
CA GLY A 230 19.77 4.19 -14.11
C GLY A 230 20.08 5.69 -14.29
N ASN A 231 19.22 6.59 -13.79
CA ASN A 231 19.44 8.04 -13.80
C ASN A 231 20.06 8.56 -12.49
N PHE A 232 20.28 7.70 -11.50
CA PHE A 232 20.88 8.07 -10.21
C PHE A 232 22.27 7.48 -10.06
N ASN A 233 23.12 8.15 -9.28
CA ASN A 233 24.37 7.59 -8.82
C ASN A 233 24.14 6.81 -7.51
N PRO A 234 24.33 5.48 -7.48
CA PRO A 234 24.11 4.69 -6.26
C PRO A 234 25.08 5.01 -5.11
N GLU A 235 26.19 5.70 -5.39
CA GLU A 235 27.14 6.16 -4.38
C GLU A 235 26.69 7.45 -3.66
N ASP A 236 25.63 8.09 -4.13
CA ASP A 236 25.01 9.21 -3.43
C ASP A 236 24.06 8.68 -2.34
N PRO A 237 23.98 9.31 -1.16
CA PRO A 237 23.03 8.92 -0.13
C PRO A 237 21.61 9.38 -0.53
N LEU A 238 20.81 8.44 -1.02
CA LEU A 238 19.49 8.69 -1.61
C LEU A 238 18.42 7.92 -0.85
N TYR A 239 17.35 8.63 -0.53
CA TYR A 239 16.08 8.10 -0.02
C TYR A 239 14.98 8.58 -0.94
N ILE A 240 14.37 7.66 -1.69
CA ILE A 240 13.44 7.97 -2.78
C ILE A 240 12.09 7.34 -2.49
N GLY A 241 11.00 8.11 -2.57
CA GLY A 241 9.67 7.58 -2.31
C GLY A 241 8.54 8.58 -2.47
N THR A 242 7.29 8.10 -2.43
CA THR A 242 6.10 8.94 -2.60
C THR A 242 5.94 9.81 -1.38
N GLU A 243 5.98 11.12 -1.58
CA GLU A 243 5.97 12.09 -0.50
C GLU A 243 4.67 12.09 0.30
N THR A 244 4.80 11.99 1.61
CA THR A 244 3.74 12.17 2.60
C THR A 244 4.29 12.99 3.77
N GLN A 245 3.41 13.50 4.62
CA GLN A 245 3.79 14.42 5.68
C GLN A 245 3.00 14.18 6.96
N ILE A 246 3.71 14.14 8.08
CA ILE A 246 3.14 14.17 9.43
C ILE A 246 3.90 15.26 10.18
N ALA A 247 3.15 16.25 10.67
CA ALA A 247 3.71 17.46 11.26
C ALA A 247 4.76 18.11 10.33
N ASP A 248 6.01 18.22 10.78
CA ASP A 248 7.14 18.81 10.05
C ASP A 248 8.01 17.78 9.32
N VAL A 249 7.70 16.49 9.43
CA VAL A 249 8.46 15.41 8.78
C VAL A 249 7.82 15.06 7.44
N VAL A 250 8.59 15.21 6.36
CA VAL A 250 8.26 14.70 5.02
C VAL A 250 9.01 13.40 4.79
N PHE A 251 8.29 12.34 4.43
CA PHE A 251 8.82 10.97 4.34
C PHE A 251 8.17 10.19 3.20
N ALA A 252 8.75 9.04 2.85
CA ALA A 252 8.17 8.14 1.86
C ALA A 252 7.03 7.33 2.46
N HIS A 253 5.89 7.29 1.79
CA HIS A 253 4.77 6.43 2.14
C HIS A 253 5.19 4.95 2.04
N GLY A 254 5.13 4.21 3.15
CA GLY A 254 5.64 2.83 3.22
C GLY A 254 4.99 1.88 2.21
N GLY A 255 3.66 1.95 2.06
CA GLY A 255 2.90 1.09 1.14
C GLY A 255 3.20 1.29 -0.33
N SER A 256 3.53 2.52 -0.76
CA SER A 256 3.94 2.79 -2.15
C SER A 256 5.24 2.09 -2.54
N GLY A 257 5.96 1.59 -1.53
CA GLY A 257 7.36 1.23 -1.62
C GLY A 257 8.27 2.45 -1.60
N PHE A 258 9.54 2.21 -1.31
CA PHE A 258 10.57 3.23 -1.30
C PHE A 258 11.94 2.62 -1.58
N ILE A 259 12.88 3.45 -2.02
CA ILE A 259 14.24 3.04 -2.37
C ILE A 259 15.24 3.77 -1.49
N VAL A 260 16.24 3.04 -1.02
CA VAL A 260 17.36 3.58 -0.25
C VAL A 260 18.65 3.13 -0.93
N SER A 261 19.56 4.04 -1.23
CA SER A 261 20.90 3.67 -1.73
C SER A 261 21.77 3.10 -0.61
N ASN A 262 22.86 2.41 -0.98
CA ASN A 262 23.74 1.80 0.01
C ASN A 262 24.29 2.78 1.06
N PRO A 263 24.85 3.95 0.68
CA PRO A 263 25.38 4.90 1.65
C PRO A 263 24.30 5.45 2.59
N ALA A 264 23.07 5.65 2.10
CA ALA A 264 21.94 6.06 2.93
C ALA A 264 21.52 4.97 3.92
N MET A 265 21.44 3.72 3.47
CA MET A 265 21.13 2.57 4.32
C MET A 265 22.16 2.42 5.45
N LYS A 266 23.44 2.55 5.11
CA LYS A 266 24.51 2.48 6.11
C LYS A 266 24.34 3.56 7.19
N ARG A 267 24.05 4.81 6.81
CA ARG A 267 23.87 5.91 7.77
C ARG A 267 22.72 5.66 8.74
N VAL A 268 21.56 5.22 8.26
CA VAL A 268 20.42 4.94 9.15
C VAL A 268 20.67 3.74 10.06
N VAL A 269 21.38 2.70 9.58
CA VAL A 269 21.76 1.55 10.41
C VAL A 269 22.78 1.93 11.48
N ASP A 270 23.78 2.74 11.13
CA ASP A 270 24.77 3.25 12.10
C ASP A 270 24.09 4.09 13.19
N GLU A 271 23.20 5.01 12.80
CA GLU A 271 22.44 5.86 13.74
C GLU A 271 21.54 5.01 14.65
N TYR A 272 20.81 4.05 14.08
CA TYR A 272 19.96 3.14 14.87
C TYR A 272 20.78 2.29 15.85
N SER A 273 21.99 1.87 15.47
CA SER A 273 22.89 1.10 16.35
C SER A 273 23.37 1.92 17.56
N VAL A 274 23.51 3.23 17.40
CA VAL A 274 23.98 4.13 18.47
C VAL A 274 22.83 4.66 19.32
N LYS A 275 21.69 4.99 18.71
CA LYS A 275 20.57 5.71 19.35
C LYS A 275 19.28 4.90 19.45
N SER A 276 19.36 3.57 19.40
CA SER A 276 18.18 2.68 19.45
C SER A 276 17.16 3.08 20.54
N ASN A 277 17.59 3.31 21.78
CA ASN A 277 16.70 3.71 22.88
C ASN A 277 15.95 5.03 22.62
N GLU A 278 16.62 6.06 22.09
CA GLU A 278 16.00 7.36 21.78
C GLU A 278 14.98 7.21 20.64
N ILE A 279 15.36 6.43 19.61
CA ILE A 279 14.51 6.14 18.47
C ILE A 279 13.29 5.33 18.90
N HIS A 280 13.46 4.35 19.80
CA HIS A 280 12.35 3.56 20.34
C HIS A 280 11.39 4.42 21.17
N ALA A 281 11.91 5.33 22.00
CA ALA A 281 11.08 6.29 22.73
C ALA A 281 10.28 7.20 21.77
N TYR A 282 10.89 7.64 20.67
CA TYR A 282 10.18 8.39 19.63
C TYR A 282 9.11 7.55 18.93
N THR A 283 9.42 6.30 18.56
CA THR A 283 8.47 5.35 17.93
C THR A 283 7.28 5.05 18.83
N ALA A 284 7.48 4.96 20.15
CA ALA A 284 6.39 4.72 21.11
C ALA A 284 5.30 5.79 21.01
N GLY A 285 5.70 7.07 20.84
CA GLY A 285 4.80 8.21 20.68
C GLY A 285 4.25 8.42 19.27
N HIS A 286 4.63 7.60 18.30
CA HIS A 286 4.22 7.72 16.91
C HIS A 286 3.25 6.61 16.49
N TRP A 287 2.47 6.84 15.43
CA TRP A 287 1.55 5.83 14.86
C TRP A 287 1.99 5.30 13.49
N ALA A 288 2.97 5.95 12.86
CA ALA A 288 3.48 5.62 11.53
C ALA A 288 5.00 5.35 11.58
N GLY A 289 5.43 4.11 11.30
CA GLY A 289 6.85 3.71 11.39
C GLY A 289 7.70 4.15 10.19
N ASP A 290 7.09 4.27 9.02
CA ASP A 290 7.68 4.89 7.83
C ASP A 290 8.02 6.37 8.07
N CYS A 291 7.17 7.10 8.80
CA CYS A 291 7.48 8.46 9.25
C CYS A 291 8.67 8.51 10.20
N VAL A 292 8.78 7.56 11.14
CA VAL A 292 9.94 7.48 12.03
C VAL A 292 11.20 7.24 11.21
N LEU A 293 11.18 6.28 10.28
CA LEU A 293 12.31 6.01 9.39
C LEU A 293 12.71 7.24 8.58
N GLY A 294 11.74 7.93 7.97
CA GLY A 294 11.99 9.16 7.21
C GLY A 294 12.59 10.28 8.05
N LYS A 295 12.15 10.42 9.30
CA LYS A 295 12.76 11.36 10.25
C LYS A 295 14.22 11.00 10.53
N ILE A 296 14.53 9.74 10.83
CA ILE A 296 15.92 9.34 11.13
C ILE A 296 16.81 9.52 9.90
N LEU A 297 16.31 9.21 8.69
CA LEU A 297 17.02 9.49 7.45
C LEU A 297 17.30 10.98 7.27
N LEU A 298 16.33 11.84 7.56
CA LEU A 298 16.51 13.29 7.56
C LEU A 298 17.57 13.74 8.59
N ASP A 299 17.52 13.22 9.82
CA ASP A 299 18.47 13.54 10.90
C ASP A 299 19.92 13.18 10.51
N VAL A 300 20.12 12.11 9.74
CA VAL A 300 21.44 11.70 9.21
C VAL A 300 21.79 12.32 7.85
N GLY A 301 21.07 13.39 7.46
CA GLY A 301 21.35 14.19 6.27
C GLY A 301 20.97 13.51 4.96
N VAL A 302 19.92 12.68 4.96
CA VAL A 302 19.36 12.01 3.78
C VAL A 302 17.88 12.40 3.63
N PRO A 303 17.58 13.60 3.11
CA PRO A 303 16.20 14.03 2.90
C PRO A 303 15.51 13.21 1.81
N LEU A 304 14.17 13.20 1.84
CA LEU A 304 13.36 12.51 0.83
C LEU A 304 13.53 13.14 -0.57
N HIS A 305 13.74 12.28 -1.56
CA HIS A 305 13.62 12.58 -2.97
C HIS A 305 12.25 12.13 -3.49
N PHE A 306 11.47 13.07 -4.03
CA PHE A 306 10.05 12.85 -4.34
C PHE A 306 9.88 11.99 -5.60
N SER A 307 9.17 10.88 -5.46
CA SER A 307 8.99 9.93 -6.55
C SER A 307 7.69 10.07 -7.31
N TRP A 308 6.67 10.76 -6.79
CA TRP A 308 5.38 10.81 -7.51
C TRP A 308 5.60 11.40 -8.92
N PRO A 309 5.08 10.79 -10.00
CA PRO A 309 4.10 9.70 -10.05
C PRO A 309 4.69 8.28 -10.22
N MET A 310 6.01 8.09 -10.19
CA MET A 310 6.64 6.78 -10.44
C MET A 310 6.11 5.69 -9.49
N LEU A 311 6.10 5.99 -8.19
CA LEU A 311 5.55 5.11 -7.15
C LEU A 311 4.17 5.64 -6.75
N GLN A 312 3.15 4.81 -6.93
CA GLN A 312 1.76 5.14 -6.63
C GLN A 312 1.35 4.55 -5.29
N ASN A 313 0.65 5.35 -4.49
CA ASN A 313 0.03 4.90 -3.24
C ASN A 313 -1.38 4.34 -3.44
N THR A 314 -1.82 4.15 -4.68
CA THR A 314 -3.17 3.69 -5.02
C THR A 314 -3.14 2.48 -5.95
N ALA A 315 -4.27 1.79 -6.03
CA ALA A 315 -4.47 0.73 -7.00
C ALA A 315 -4.52 1.30 -8.42
N VAL A 316 -4.23 0.46 -9.42
CA VAL A 316 -4.20 0.85 -10.84
C VAL A 316 -5.52 1.48 -11.30
N ALA A 317 -6.64 0.98 -10.78
CA ALA A 317 -7.94 1.47 -11.19
C ALA A 317 -8.24 2.91 -10.70
N GLU A 318 -7.54 3.38 -9.67
CA GLU A 318 -7.73 4.72 -9.09
C GLU A 318 -6.86 5.80 -9.73
N LEU A 319 -5.94 5.41 -10.62
CA LEU A 319 -4.99 6.32 -11.26
C LEU A 319 -5.70 7.35 -12.14
N ASP A 320 -5.30 8.61 -11.99
CA ASP A 320 -5.67 9.70 -12.88
C ASP A 320 -4.48 10.11 -13.75
N GLU A 321 -4.37 9.45 -14.90
CA GLU A 321 -3.23 9.59 -15.81
C GLU A 321 -3.20 10.94 -16.56
N PHE A 322 -4.29 11.71 -16.44
CA PHE A 322 -4.46 13.02 -17.05
C PHE A 322 -4.48 14.15 -16.01
N SER A 323 -4.30 13.84 -14.72
CA SER A 323 -4.41 14.83 -13.65
C SER A 323 -3.47 16.02 -13.90
N PRO A 324 -4.02 17.26 -13.90
CA PRO A 324 -3.22 18.47 -13.89
C PRO A 324 -2.97 19.01 -12.48
N ASP A 325 -3.48 18.33 -11.43
CA ASP A 325 -3.67 18.92 -10.10
C ASP A 325 -2.39 18.92 -9.25
N PHE A 326 -1.36 18.20 -9.70
CA PHE A 326 -0.07 18.09 -9.02
C PHE A 326 1.05 18.75 -9.83
N TYR A 327 2.27 18.72 -9.27
CA TYR A 327 3.45 19.37 -9.84
C TYR A 327 4.04 18.63 -11.07
N ARG A 328 3.56 17.41 -11.37
CA ARG A 328 3.91 16.62 -12.55
C ARG A 328 2.63 16.14 -13.25
N ARG A 329 2.74 15.81 -14.54
CA ARG A 329 1.66 15.16 -15.31
C ARG A 329 2.03 13.70 -15.58
N PRO A 330 1.30 12.71 -15.04
CA PRO A 330 1.73 11.30 -15.03
C PRO A 330 2.04 10.71 -16.41
N TRP A 331 1.24 11.02 -17.42
CA TRP A 331 1.23 10.37 -18.74
C TRP A 331 2.58 9.87 -19.33
N CYS A 332 3.65 10.67 -19.26
CA CYS A 332 4.96 10.32 -19.83
C CYS A 332 6.02 9.84 -18.82
N TYR A 333 5.65 9.74 -17.56
CA TYR A 333 6.47 9.14 -16.51
C TYR A 333 6.34 7.61 -16.56
N PRO A 334 7.41 6.86 -16.28
CA PRO A 334 7.34 5.46 -15.95
C PRO A 334 6.36 5.18 -14.79
N ALA A 335 5.54 4.15 -14.95
CA ALA A 335 4.80 3.57 -13.83
C ALA A 335 5.70 2.49 -13.21
N VAL A 336 6.10 2.70 -11.95
CA VAL A 336 7.10 1.86 -11.26
C VAL A 336 6.45 0.94 -10.23
N ALA A 337 5.52 1.45 -9.43
CA ALA A 337 4.81 0.64 -8.45
C ALA A 337 3.37 1.08 -8.24
N PHE A 338 2.51 0.13 -7.90
CA PHE A 338 1.11 0.33 -7.51
C PHE A 338 0.86 -0.35 -6.16
N HIS A 339 -0.05 0.22 -5.36
CA HIS A 339 -0.32 -0.24 -4.00
C HIS A 339 -1.83 -0.49 -3.76
N HIS A 340 -2.19 -1.02 -2.59
CA HIS A 340 -3.53 -1.46 -2.23
C HIS A 340 -4.09 -2.55 -3.17
N LEU A 341 -3.24 -3.50 -3.55
CA LEU A 341 -3.59 -4.58 -4.46
C LEU A 341 -3.97 -5.86 -3.71
N SER A 342 -5.02 -6.53 -4.16
CA SER A 342 -5.26 -7.91 -3.76
C SER A 342 -4.26 -8.85 -4.44
N ALA A 343 -4.16 -10.09 -3.95
CA ALA A 343 -3.39 -11.13 -4.63
C ALA A 343 -3.87 -11.36 -6.09
N LEU A 344 -5.17 -11.20 -6.35
CA LEU A 344 -5.72 -11.32 -7.70
C LEU A 344 -5.29 -10.15 -8.59
N ASP A 345 -5.20 -8.94 -8.05
CA ASP A 345 -4.72 -7.77 -8.80
C ASP A 345 -3.24 -7.92 -9.17
N ILE A 346 -2.41 -8.38 -8.22
CA ILE A 346 -0.98 -8.68 -8.46
C ILE A 346 -0.82 -9.73 -9.56
N GLN A 347 -1.59 -10.82 -9.51
CA GLN A 347 -1.59 -11.86 -10.54
C GLN A 347 -2.02 -11.28 -11.90
N SER A 348 -3.07 -10.46 -11.93
CA SER A 348 -3.56 -9.82 -13.16
C SER A 348 -2.51 -8.88 -13.78
N LEU A 349 -1.79 -8.11 -12.96
CA LEU A 349 -0.73 -7.22 -13.43
C LEU A 349 0.47 -7.99 -13.97
N TRP A 350 0.85 -9.09 -13.31
CA TRP A 350 1.88 -9.98 -13.81
C TRP A 350 1.52 -10.59 -15.16
N GLU A 351 0.30 -11.11 -15.32
CA GLU A 351 -0.18 -11.65 -16.59
C GLU A 351 -0.19 -10.61 -17.70
N PHE A 352 -0.59 -9.38 -17.38
CA PHE A 352 -0.51 -8.23 -18.27
C PHE A 352 0.93 -7.96 -18.73
N GLU A 353 1.89 -7.89 -17.81
CA GLU A 353 3.31 -7.68 -18.16
C GLU A 353 3.88 -8.82 -19.01
N GLN A 354 3.54 -10.07 -18.67
CA GLN A 354 3.98 -11.23 -19.43
C GLN A 354 3.48 -11.22 -20.86
N LYS A 355 2.19 -10.90 -21.05
CA LYS A 355 1.60 -10.74 -22.38
C LYS A 355 2.26 -9.58 -23.14
N ARG A 356 2.36 -8.40 -22.49
CA ARG A 356 2.97 -7.21 -23.07
C ARG A 356 4.41 -7.46 -23.52
N TYR A 357 5.20 -8.17 -22.71
CA TYR A 357 6.58 -8.50 -23.06
C TYR A 357 6.66 -9.50 -24.22
N LYS A 358 5.80 -10.52 -24.26
CA LYS A 358 5.72 -11.47 -25.39
C LYS A 358 5.43 -10.75 -26.72
N GLU A 359 4.55 -9.76 -26.70
CA GLU A 359 4.10 -9.04 -27.90
C GLU A 359 5.05 -7.92 -28.34
N SER A 360 5.65 -7.19 -27.39
CA SER A 360 6.39 -5.95 -27.70
C SER A 360 7.87 -5.98 -27.35
N ARG A 361 8.31 -6.96 -26.54
CA ARG A 361 9.65 -7.03 -25.95
C ARG A 361 10.05 -5.79 -25.13
N LYS A 362 9.08 -5.00 -24.66
CA LYS A 362 9.30 -3.83 -23.81
C LYS A 362 9.15 -4.20 -22.34
N THR A 363 10.08 -3.74 -21.52
CA THR A 363 10.05 -3.87 -20.06
C THR A 363 9.67 -2.55 -19.37
N LEU A 364 9.87 -1.42 -20.04
CA LEU A 364 9.44 -0.12 -19.56
C LEU A 364 7.93 0.05 -19.79
N LEU A 365 7.23 0.46 -18.73
CA LEU A 365 5.80 0.78 -18.75
C LEU A 365 5.63 2.25 -18.37
N LEU A 366 5.00 3.04 -19.24
CA LEU A 366 4.61 4.41 -18.91
C LEU A 366 3.18 4.45 -18.35
N HIS A 367 2.87 5.48 -17.58
CA HIS A 367 1.50 5.79 -17.15
C HIS A 367 0.50 5.86 -18.32
N GLY A 368 0.89 6.47 -19.45
CA GLY A 368 0.07 6.48 -20.66
C GLY A 368 -0.13 5.10 -21.30
N ASP A 369 0.77 4.14 -21.06
CA ASP A 369 0.59 2.74 -21.48
C ASP A 369 -0.38 2.03 -20.53
N VAL A 370 -0.25 2.22 -19.21
CA VAL A 370 -1.20 1.72 -18.20
C VAL A 370 -2.61 2.19 -18.53
N PHE A 371 -2.79 3.48 -18.84
CA PHE A 371 -4.08 4.00 -19.25
C PHE A 371 -4.63 3.27 -20.47
N LYS A 372 -3.87 3.22 -21.56
CA LYS A 372 -4.33 2.68 -22.85
C LYS A 372 -4.61 1.18 -22.81
N GLU A 373 -3.78 0.43 -22.10
CA GLU A 373 -3.73 -1.01 -22.20
C GLU A 373 -4.45 -1.71 -21.04
N ARG A 374 -4.67 -1.03 -19.91
CA ARG A 374 -5.31 -1.61 -18.72
C ARG A 374 -6.57 -0.88 -18.23
N ILE A 375 -6.60 0.44 -18.28
CA ILE A 375 -7.72 1.26 -17.77
C ILE A 375 -8.77 1.47 -18.86
N TYR A 376 -8.37 2.05 -19.99
CA TYR A 376 -9.25 2.44 -21.10
C TYR A 376 -10.12 1.29 -21.64
N PRO A 377 -9.62 0.04 -21.81
CA PRO A 377 -10.45 -1.06 -22.29
C PRO A 377 -11.59 -1.46 -21.34
N GLU A 378 -11.51 -1.08 -20.06
CA GLU A 378 -12.49 -1.40 -19.01
C GLU A 378 -13.51 -0.27 -18.78
N LEU A 379 -13.35 0.86 -19.48
CA LEU A 379 -14.29 1.99 -19.40
C LEU A 379 -15.51 1.72 -20.28
N ALA A 380 -16.69 2.08 -19.79
CA ALA A 380 -17.96 1.84 -20.48
C ALA A 380 -18.86 3.10 -20.43
N PRO A 381 -19.82 3.28 -21.34
CA PRO A 381 -20.79 4.37 -21.21
C PRO A 381 -21.64 4.28 -19.94
N ASP A 382 -21.87 3.06 -19.47
CA ASP A 382 -22.72 2.70 -18.34
C ASP A 382 -22.15 1.46 -17.63
N ARG A 383 -22.09 1.51 -16.29
CA ARG A 383 -21.65 0.39 -15.46
C ARG A 383 -22.35 0.44 -14.10
N SER A 384 -23.26 -0.50 -13.88
CA SER A 384 -23.91 -0.73 -12.59
C SER A 384 -22.95 -1.34 -11.56
N TYR A 385 -23.24 -1.16 -10.27
CA TYR A 385 -22.48 -1.69 -9.14
C TYR A 385 -21.00 -1.27 -9.13
N TRP A 386 -20.76 -0.02 -9.50
CA TRP A 386 -19.44 0.52 -9.77
C TRP A 386 -19.35 1.99 -9.35
N ASP A 387 -18.21 2.36 -8.75
CA ASP A 387 -17.85 3.74 -8.40
C ASP A 387 -16.54 4.10 -9.12
N ASN A 388 -16.62 4.93 -10.15
CA ASN A 388 -15.45 5.46 -10.88
C ASN A 388 -14.71 6.58 -10.14
N LEU A 389 -15.06 6.82 -8.86
CA LEU A 389 -14.41 7.76 -7.95
C LEU A 389 -14.52 9.22 -8.40
N SER A 390 -15.61 9.59 -9.06
CA SER A 390 -15.95 10.99 -9.31
C SER A 390 -16.08 11.76 -7.99
N THR A 391 -15.54 12.97 -7.92
CA THR A 391 -15.43 13.76 -6.68
C THR A 391 -16.19 15.08 -6.71
N GLU A 392 -16.50 15.64 -7.89
CA GLU A 392 -17.25 16.90 -7.99
C GLU A 392 -18.74 16.66 -7.73
N GLU A 393 -19.20 16.90 -6.50
CA GLU A 393 -20.60 16.76 -6.10
C GLU A 393 -21.48 17.87 -6.70
N HIS A 394 -22.60 17.48 -7.31
CA HIS A 394 -23.61 18.40 -7.78
C HIS A 394 -24.81 18.42 -6.81
N SER A 395 -25.12 19.60 -6.29
CA SER A 395 -26.21 19.84 -5.32
C SER A 395 -27.56 20.19 -5.97
N VAL A 396 -27.59 20.29 -7.30
CA VAL A 396 -28.82 20.49 -8.07
C VAL A 396 -29.68 19.23 -7.96
N ALA A 397 -31.01 19.36 -8.07
CA ALA A 397 -31.98 18.25 -8.06
C ALA A 397 -31.65 17.23 -9.17
N VAL A 398 -30.77 16.29 -8.83
CA VAL A 398 -30.35 15.15 -9.63
C VAL A 398 -30.75 13.95 -8.81
N ASP A 399 -31.98 13.51 -9.00
CA ASP A 399 -32.61 12.49 -8.17
C ASP A 399 -32.39 11.08 -8.74
N THR A 400 -31.91 10.98 -9.98
CA THR A 400 -31.72 9.71 -10.69
C THR A 400 -30.35 9.60 -11.33
N TYR A 401 -29.97 8.37 -11.66
CA TYR A 401 -28.76 8.07 -12.42
C TYR A 401 -28.81 8.71 -13.81
N GLU A 402 -29.97 8.66 -14.46
CA GLU A 402 -30.22 9.24 -15.79
C GLU A 402 -30.05 10.76 -15.79
N ASP A 403 -30.52 11.44 -14.74
CA ASP A 403 -30.32 12.88 -14.55
C ASP A 403 -28.82 13.20 -14.39
N CYS A 404 -28.08 12.36 -13.66
CA CYS A 404 -26.63 12.54 -13.48
C CYS A 404 -25.86 12.34 -14.79
N GLN A 405 -26.26 11.34 -15.58
CA GLN A 405 -25.74 11.12 -16.93
C GLN A 405 -26.01 12.32 -17.83
N ALA A 406 -27.24 12.84 -17.85
CA ALA A 406 -27.62 14.00 -18.65
C ALA A 406 -26.86 15.27 -18.23
N LEU A 407 -26.67 15.47 -16.93
CA LEU A 407 -25.85 16.57 -16.39
C LEU A 407 -24.42 16.48 -16.91
N CYS A 408 -23.78 15.31 -16.82
CA CYS A 408 -22.44 15.14 -17.36
C CYS A 408 -22.40 15.31 -18.89
N ALA A 409 -23.39 14.79 -19.60
CA ALA A 409 -23.48 14.93 -21.06
C ALA A 409 -23.62 16.38 -21.51
N THR A 410 -24.27 17.25 -20.73
CA THR A 410 -24.41 18.68 -21.04
C THR A 410 -23.19 19.52 -20.63
N ALA A 411 -22.49 19.14 -19.56
CA ALA A 411 -21.26 19.80 -19.12
C ALA A 411 -20.07 19.52 -20.07
N PRO A 412 -19.52 20.51 -20.80
CA PRO A 412 -18.54 20.24 -21.87
C PRO A 412 -17.24 19.56 -21.42
N GLN A 413 -16.84 19.78 -20.16
CA GLN A 413 -15.60 19.26 -19.57
C GLN A 413 -15.82 17.95 -18.78
N CYS A 414 -17.06 17.47 -18.66
CA CYS A 414 -17.32 16.24 -17.91
C CYS A 414 -16.96 15.01 -18.74
N LEU A 415 -16.09 14.15 -18.22
CA LEU A 415 -15.68 12.91 -18.88
C LEU A 415 -16.27 11.67 -18.22
N GLN A 416 -16.63 11.75 -16.95
CA GLN A 416 -17.22 10.65 -16.21
C GLN A 416 -18.18 11.15 -15.14
N PHE A 417 -19.11 10.29 -14.74
CA PHE A 417 -20.09 10.57 -13.70
C PHE A 417 -20.35 9.31 -12.86
N THR A 418 -20.77 9.51 -11.62
CA THR A 418 -21.24 8.46 -10.72
C THR A 418 -22.43 8.94 -9.93
N PHE A 419 -23.46 8.11 -9.85
CA PHE A 419 -24.57 8.29 -8.94
C PHE A 419 -24.39 7.34 -7.76
N ARG A 420 -24.30 7.89 -6.55
CA ARG A 420 -24.15 7.11 -5.31
C ARG A 420 -24.87 7.80 -4.16
N ALA A 421 -25.55 7.01 -3.33
CA ALA A 421 -26.30 7.51 -2.17
C ALA A 421 -27.26 8.70 -2.49
N GLY A 422 -27.94 8.65 -3.64
CA GLY A 422 -28.89 9.69 -4.07
C GLY A 422 -28.23 11.00 -4.53
N ARG A 423 -26.94 10.98 -4.87
CA ARG A 423 -26.18 12.16 -5.27
C ARG A 423 -25.38 11.91 -6.53
N CYS A 424 -25.21 12.96 -7.32
CA CYS A 424 -24.43 12.94 -8.55
C CYS A 424 -23.03 13.52 -8.32
N TYR A 425 -22.03 12.81 -8.81
CA TYR A 425 -20.64 13.21 -8.82
C TYR A 425 -20.11 13.17 -10.25
N THR A 426 -19.35 14.18 -10.66
CA THR A 426 -18.68 14.20 -11.97
C THR A 426 -17.17 14.33 -11.83
N ASN A 427 -16.44 14.03 -12.91
CA ASN A 427 -15.01 14.31 -13.02
C ASN A 427 -14.63 14.75 -14.44
N LYS A 428 -13.52 15.49 -14.55
CA LYS A 428 -12.98 16.02 -15.83
C LYS A 428 -11.93 15.11 -16.46
N THR A 429 -11.53 14.07 -15.75
CA THR A 429 -10.54 13.08 -16.16
C THR A 429 -11.11 11.68 -15.93
N PRO A 430 -10.78 10.71 -16.79
CA PRO A 430 -11.27 9.34 -16.66
C PRO A 430 -10.40 8.52 -15.70
N LYS A 431 -11.05 7.86 -14.73
CA LYS A 431 -10.50 6.81 -13.86
C LYS A 431 -11.35 5.56 -14.00
N LEU A 432 -10.80 4.38 -13.72
CA LEU A 432 -11.59 3.15 -13.73
C LEU A 432 -12.41 3.03 -12.44
N GLY A 433 -11.83 3.27 -11.28
CA GLY A 433 -12.46 3.11 -9.97
C GLY A 433 -12.67 1.66 -9.56
N ARG A 434 -13.70 1.38 -8.76
CA ARG A 434 -13.85 0.10 -8.06
C ARG A 434 -15.29 -0.36 -7.98
N SER A 435 -15.49 -1.65 -7.70
CA SER A 435 -16.82 -2.18 -7.45
C SER A 435 -17.44 -1.52 -6.21
N SER A 436 -18.73 -1.21 -6.29
CA SER A 436 -19.50 -0.59 -5.22
C SER A 436 -20.97 -0.98 -5.36
N ALA A 437 -21.53 -1.65 -4.35
CA ALA A 437 -22.91 -2.14 -4.41
C ALA A 437 -23.95 -1.01 -4.56
N ASP A 438 -23.63 0.18 -4.07
CA ASP A 438 -24.57 1.31 -3.95
C ASP A 438 -24.30 2.43 -4.97
N SER A 439 -23.47 2.14 -5.98
CA SER A 439 -23.06 3.12 -6.99
C SER A 439 -23.29 2.62 -8.40
N SER A 440 -23.57 3.55 -9.32
CA SER A 440 -23.54 3.30 -10.75
C SER A 440 -22.78 4.42 -11.44
N SER A 441 -21.93 4.06 -12.40
CA SER A 441 -20.98 4.96 -13.04
C SER A 441 -21.11 4.94 -14.55
N GLY A 442 -20.72 6.02 -15.19
CA GLY A 442 -20.59 6.08 -16.64
C GLY A 442 -19.47 7.00 -17.09
N TRP A 443 -19.02 6.80 -18.32
CA TRP A 443 -18.00 7.59 -18.98
C TRP A 443 -18.54 8.14 -20.30
N ILE A 444 -18.29 9.41 -20.58
CA ILE A 444 -18.65 10.03 -21.86
C ILE A 444 -17.60 9.61 -22.89
N MET A 445 -17.73 8.38 -23.40
CA MET A 445 -16.68 7.72 -24.20
C MET A 445 -16.16 8.57 -25.36
N LYS A 446 -17.03 9.26 -26.09
CA LYS A 446 -16.60 10.18 -27.17
C LYS A 446 -15.62 11.27 -26.70
N ARG A 447 -15.76 11.75 -25.46
CA ARG A 447 -14.83 12.74 -24.86
C ARG A 447 -13.56 12.07 -24.35
N VAL A 448 -13.67 10.86 -23.78
CA VAL A 448 -12.52 10.04 -23.41
C VAL A 448 -11.66 9.74 -24.64
N ASP A 449 -12.26 9.33 -25.75
CA ASP A 449 -11.60 9.09 -27.04
C ASP A 449 -10.90 10.36 -27.54
N GLY A 450 -11.58 11.51 -27.47
CA GLY A 450 -11.02 12.80 -27.83
C GLY A 450 -9.82 13.20 -26.97
N MET A 451 -9.89 12.95 -25.65
CA MET A 451 -8.80 13.18 -24.72
C MET A 451 -7.62 12.26 -25.01
N LEU A 452 -7.87 10.98 -25.27
CA LEU A 452 -6.84 10.00 -25.63
C LEU A 452 -6.16 10.34 -26.96
N ALA A 453 -6.94 10.75 -27.98
CA ALA A 453 -6.41 11.19 -29.26
C ALA A 453 -5.55 12.46 -29.16
N SER A 454 -5.87 13.32 -28.19
CA SER A 454 -5.14 14.56 -27.91
C SER A 454 -3.99 14.38 -26.91
N ALA A 455 -3.81 13.17 -26.37
CA ALA A 455 -2.81 12.90 -25.35
C ALA A 455 -1.38 13.12 -25.89
N PRO A 456 -0.45 13.61 -25.07
CA PRO A 456 0.88 13.97 -25.54
C PRO A 456 1.65 12.73 -26.03
N LYS A 457 2.48 12.94 -27.06
CA LYS A 457 3.44 11.93 -27.52
C LYS A 457 4.68 11.96 -26.62
N CYS A 458 4.94 10.87 -25.91
CA CYS A 458 6.14 10.72 -25.09
C CYS A 458 7.34 10.40 -25.99
N ARG A 459 8.07 11.42 -26.46
CA ARG A 459 9.28 11.23 -27.29
C ARG A 459 10.38 10.45 -26.56
N LYS A 460 10.48 10.68 -25.25
CA LYS A 460 11.29 9.93 -24.29
C LYS A 460 10.50 9.82 -22.98
N PRO A 461 10.78 8.81 -22.15
CA PRO A 461 10.28 8.77 -20.78
C PRO A 461 10.73 10.02 -20.02
N ASP A 462 9.86 10.53 -19.17
CA ASP A 462 10.19 11.60 -18.22
C ASP A 462 10.62 10.95 -16.89
N PHE A 463 11.87 11.16 -16.49
CA PHE A 463 12.41 10.59 -15.26
C PHE A 463 12.39 11.56 -14.07
N GLY A 464 11.84 12.77 -14.27
CA GLY A 464 11.70 13.79 -13.23
C GLY A 464 12.71 14.91 -13.28
#